data_AF-A0A5K4F385-F1
#
_entry.id   AF-A0A5K4F385-F1
#
_cell.length_a   1.000
_cell.length_b   1.000
_cell.length_c   1.000
_cell.angle_alpha   90.00
_cell.angle_beta   90.00
_cell.angle_gamma   90.00
#
_symmetry.space_group_name_H-M   'P 1'
#
loop_
_entity.id
_entity.type
_entity.pdbx_description
1 polymer ?
#
loop_
_entity_poly.entity_id
_entity_poly.type
_entity_poly.pdbx_seq_one_letter_code
_entity_poly.pdbx_strand_id
1 'polypeptide(L)'
;MALCAICTSETSKYKCPRCIAPYCSLACYQKHKQDECKPETCVPRVMHATVEQEDEMVDYVPKKILEGLKYSDKIRDLLKNPHLRSLLRFLNDTNKPYSALENVMREPIFVEFSDECLKIVDSNL
;
A
#
# COMPACT_ATOMS: atom_id res chain seq x y z
N MET A 1 -6.28 -0.68 -23.34
CA MET A 1 -5.78 0.63 -23.82
C MET A 1 -6.71 1.71 -23.31
N ALA A 2 -6.20 2.74 -22.65
CA ALA A 2 -7.02 3.86 -22.16
C ALA A 2 -7.22 4.91 -23.25
N LEU A 3 -8.29 5.70 -23.15
CA LEU A 3 -8.45 6.91 -23.96
C LEU A 3 -7.54 8.02 -23.42
N CYS A 4 -7.13 8.93 -24.29
CA CYS A 4 -6.44 10.15 -23.92
C CYS A 4 -7.31 10.96 -22.94
N ALA A 5 -6.78 11.26 -21.75
CA ALA A 5 -7.49 12.05 -20.74
C ALA A 5 -7.69 13.53 -21.16
N ILE A 6 -7.02 13.98 -22.22
CA ILE A 6 -7.06 15.38 -22.68
C ILE A 6 -8.09 15.56 -23.80
N CYS A 7 -8.05 14.71 -24.83
CA CYS A 7 -8.97 14.84 -25.97
C CYS A 7 -10.12 13.84 -25.94
N THR A 8 -10.00 12.75 -25.18
CA THR A 8 -10.97 11.63 -25.10
C THR A 8 -11.33 10.96 -26.42
N SER A 9 -10.71 11.37 -27.54
CA SER A 9 -11.03 10.91 -28.89
C SER A 9 -10.14 9.76 -29.36
N GLU A 10 -8.87 9.75 -28.95
CA GLU A 10 -7.88 8.77 -29.37
C GLU A 10 -7.42 7.90 -28.21
N THR A 11 -6.99 6.67 -28.51
CA THR A 11 -6.29 5.81 -27.56
C THR A 11 -4.97 6.45 -27.14
N SER A 12 -4.70 6.47 -25.84
CA SER A 12 -3.47 7.02 -25.28
C SER A 12 -2.25 6.21 -25.72
N LYS A 13 -1.19 6.91 -26.14
CA LYS A 13 0.11 6.33 -26.51
C LYS A 13 1.16 6.51 -25.41
N TYR A 14 0.98 7.50 -24.54
CA TYR A 14 1.96 7.91 -23.52
C TYR A 14 1.27 8.22 -22.19
N LYS A 15 2.06 8.38 -21.13
CA LYS A 15 1.60 8.79 -19.79
C LYS A 15 2.43 9.96 -19.28
N CYS A 16 1.78 10.94 -18.65
CA CYS A 16 2.48 12.09 -18.07
C CYS A 16 3.36 11.65 -16.89
N PRO A 17 4.65 12.01 -16.81
CA PRO A 17 5.53 11.59 -15.72
C PRO A 17 5.17 12.24 -14.36
N ARG A 18 4.33 13.28 -14.34
CA ARG A 18 3.99 14.04 -13.13
C ARG A 18 2.69 13.61 -12.44
N CYS A 19 1.71 13.17 -13.23
CA CYS A 19 0.38 12.80 -12.72
C CYS A 19 -0.15 11.49 -13.32
N ILE A 20 0.65 10.81 -14.16
CA ILE A 20 0.32 9.54 -14.81
C ILE A 20 -0.88 9.62 -15.79
N ALA A 21 -1.43 10.81 -16.04
CA ALA A 21 -2.53 11.03 -16.98
C ALA A 21 -2.19 10.48 -18.39
N PRO A 22 -3.04 9.62 -18.97
CA PRO A 22 -2.81 9.05 -20.29
C PRO A 22 -3.06 10.09 -21.39
N TYR A 23 -2.18 10.18 -22.40
CA TYR A 23 -2.34 11.11 -23.53
C TYR A 23 -1.97 10.48 -24.88
N CYS A 24 -2.56 10.98 -25.97
CA CYS A 24 -2.36 10.41 -27.32
C CYS A 24 -1.18 11.03 -28.09
N SER A 25 -0.90 12.32 -27.89
CA SER A 25 0.05 13.08 -28.72
C SER A 25 0.74 14.21 -27.96
N LEU A 26 1.81 14.75 -28.54
CA LEU A 26 2.54 15.90 -27.99
C LEU A 26 1.62 17.12 -27.81
N ALA A 27 0.64 17.33 -28.69
CA ALA A 27 -0.34 18.41 -28.57
C ALA A 27 -1.20 18.26 -27.30
N CYS A 28 -1.63 17.04 -26.98
CA CYS A 28 -2.35 16.76 -25.74
C CYS A 28 -1.44 16.95 -24.52
N TYR A 29 -0.16 16.54 -24.60
CA TYR A 29 0.80 16.78 -23.52
C TYR A 29 1.00 18.27 -23.22
N GLN A 30 1.11 19.10 -24.26
CA GLN A 30 1.28 20.55 -24.08
C GLN A 30 0.04 21.21 -23.45
N LYS A 31 -1.17 20.88 -23.94
CA LYS A 31 -2.43 21.33 -23.32
C LYS A 31 -2.52 20.92 -21.85
N HIS A 32 -2.23 19.65 -21.57
CA HIS A 32 -2.20 19.13 -20.22
C HIS A 32 -1.22 19.89 -19.32
N LYS A 33 0.01 20.15 -19.81
CA LYS A 33 1.04 20.87 -19.06
C LYS A 33 0.64 22.32 -18.75
N GLN A 34 -0.14 22.96 -19.61
CA GLN A 34 -0.53 24.37 -19.47
C GLN A 34 -1.73 24.55 -18.54
N ASP A 35 -2.77 23.74 -18.68
CA ASP A 35 -4.05 23.99 -18.01
C ASP A 35 -4.36 23.05 -16.83
N GLU A 36 -3.90 21.79 -16.86
CA GLU A 36 -4.50 20.74 -16.02
C GLU A 36 -3.51 19.72 -15.41
N CYS A 37 -2.20 19.98 -15.44
CA CYS A 37 -1.21 19.10 -14.83
C CYS A 37 -1.15 19.28 -13.32
N LYS A 38 -2.19 18.83 -12.63
CA LYS A 38 -2.18 18.69 -11.16
C LYS A 38 -1.44 17.40 -10.82
N PRO A 39 -0.42 17.43 -9.94
CA PRO A 39 0.08 16.21 -9.36
C PRO A 39 -1.11 15.58 -8.65
N GLU A 40 -1.59 14.45 -9.15
CA GLU A 40 -2.36 13.58 -8.28
C GLU A 40 -1.40 13.26 -7.15
N THR A 41 -1.70 13.79 -5.97
CA THR A 41 -1.13 13.29 -4.74
C THR A 41 -1.29 11.79 -4.87
N CYS A 42 -0.19 11.08 -5.12
CA CYS A 42 -0.09 9.68 -4.78
C CYS A 42 -0.29 9.63 -3.26
N VAL A 43 -1.55 9.74 -2.79
CA VAL A 43 -2.01 8.68 -1.94
C VAL A 43 -1.68 7.46 -2.77
N PRO A 44 -0.82 6.55 -2.30
CA PRO A 44 -0.95 5.20 -2.80
C PRO A 44 -2.44 4.96 -2.62
N ARG A 45 -3.18 4.87 -3.74
CA ARG A 45 -4.36 4.03 -3.72
C ARG A 45 -3.78 2.79 -3.09
N VAL A 46 -4.15 2.54 -1.84
CA VAL A 46 -4.21 1.20 -1.33
C VAL A 46 -4.99 0.54 -2.45
N MET A 47 -4.25 -0.03 -3.41
CA MET A 47 -4.78 -1.06 -4.23
C MET A 47 -5.21 -1.99 -3.11
N HIS A 48 -6.51 -2.00 -2.85
CA HIS A 48 -7.18 -3.25 -2.68
C HIS A 48 -6.77 -4.03 -3.92
N ALA A 49 -5.55 -4.58 -3.86
CA ALA A 49 -5.14 -5.67 -4.65
C ALA A 49 -6.14 -6.72 -4.19
N THR A 50 -7.21 -6.84 -4.96
CA THR A 50 -7.64 -8.14 -5.41
C THR A 50 -6.38 -8.85 -5.91
N VAL A 51 -5.58 -9.36 -4.96
CA VAL A 51 -4.63 -10.44 -5.18
C VAL A 51 -5.51 -11.66 -5.39
N GLU A 52 -6.17 -11.67 -6.55
CA GLU A 52 -6.78 -12.82 -7.16
C GLU A 52 -5.80 -13.19 -8.28
N GLN A 53 -4.63 -13.74 -7.92
CA GLN A 53 -3.70 -14.45 -8.81
C GLN A 53 -2.47 -14.88 -8.00
N GLU A 54 -2.57 -16.07 -7.42
CA GLU A 54 -1.60 -17.17 -7.55
C GLU A 54 -0.17 -16.78 -7.98
N ASP A 55 0.64 -16.31 -7.03
CA ASP A 55 2.10 -16.46 -7.07
C ASP A 55 2.47 -17.38 -5.90
N GLU A 56 2.70 -18.67 -6.19
CA GLU A 56 3.11 -19.73 -5.24
C GLU A 56 4.52 -19.54 -4.65
N MET A 57 5.02 -18.30 -4.53
CA MET A 57 6.40 -18.01 -4.15
C MET A 57 6.56 -16.84 -3.18
N VAL A 58 5.56 -16.57 -2.34
CA VAL A 58 5.66 -15.50 -1.33
C VAL A 58 4.98 -15.94 -0.04
N ASP A 59 5.70 -15.79 1.09
CA ASP A 59 5.30 -16.13 2.47
C ASP A 59 4.11 -15.27 3.00
N TYR A 60 3.08 -15.07 2.19
CA TYR A 60 1.90 -14.32 2.58
C TYR A 60 1.01 -15.14 3.50
N VAL A 61 0.52 -14.48 4.55
CA VAL A 61 -0.49 -15.03 5.45
C VAL A 61 -1.88 -14.91 4.80
N PRO A 62 -2.63 -16.02 4.60
CA PRO A 62 -4.00 -15.97 4.10
C PRO A 62 -4.92 -15.06 4.92
N LYS A 63 -5.82 -14.33 4.26
CA LYS A 63 -6.77 -13.41 4.92
C LYS A 63 -7.59 -14.08 6.03
N LYS A 64 -7.97 -15.34 5.84
CA LYS A 64 -8.70 -16.15 6.83
C LYS A 64 -7.94 -16.28 8.15
N ILE A 65 -6.61 -16.42 8.10
CA ILE A 65 -5.75 -16.48 9.28
C ILE A 65 -5.63 -15.08 9.91
N LEU A 66 -5.47 -14.04 9.09
CA LEU A 66 -5.41 -12.66 9.57
C LEU A 66 -6.68 -12.21 10.30
N GLU A 67 -7.86 -12.73 9.94
CA GLU A 67 -9.10 -12.48 10.67
C GLU A 67 -9.04 -12.97 12.12
N GLY A 68 -8.20 -13.98 12.42
CA GLY A 68 -7.94 -14.45 13.78
C GLY A 68 -7.38 -13.35 14.71
N LEU A 69 -6.61 -12.39 14.16
CA LEU A 69 -6.06 -11.27 14.92
C LEU A 69 -7.15 -10.39 15.55
N LYS A 70 -8.34 -10.32 14.93
CA LYS A 70 -9.48 -9.52 15.41
C LYS A 70 -9.99 -10.01 16.77
N TYR A 71 -9.90 -11.31 17.02
CA TYR A 71 -10.45 -11.95 18.22
C TYR A 71 -9.44 -12.06 19.37
N SER A 72 -8.18 -11.66 19.16
CA SER A 72 -7.18 -11.65 20.23
C SER A 72 -7.32 -10.40 21.09
N ASP A 73 -7.71 -10.59 22.35
CA ASP A 73 -7.79 -9.50 23.33
C ASP A 73 -6.43 -8.85 23.59
N LYS A 74 -5.34 -9.61 23.53
CA LYS A 74 -3.97 -9.09 23.68
C LYS A 74 -3.58 -8.16 22.54
N ILE A 75 -3.84 -8.55 21.29
CA ILE A 75 -3.61 -7.67 20.13
C ILE A 75 -4.43 -6.39 20.28
N ARG A 76 -5.69 -6.50 20.67
CA ARG A 76 -6.56 -5.33 20.89
C ARG A 76 -6.04 -4.43 21.99
N ASP A 77 -5.48 -4.98 23.06
CA ASP A 77 -4.89 -4.21 24.16
C ASP A 77 -3.60 -3.50 23.74
N LEU A 78 -2.70 -4.20 23.04
CA LEU A 78 -1.48 -3.62 22.47
C LEU A 78 -1.81 -2.47 21.51
N LEU A 79 -2.84 -2.63 20.67
CA LEU A 79 -3.30 -1.60 19.73
C LEU A 79 -3.94 -0.39 20.42
N LYS A 80 -4.21 -0.41 21.73
CA LYS A 80 -4.56 0.83 22.47
C LYS A 80 -3.37 1.77 22.59
N ASN A 81 -2.15 1.27 22.49
CA ASN A 81 -0.94 2.08 22.58
C ASN A 81 -0.80 2.98 21.33
N PRO A 82 -0.80 4.32 21.48
CA PRO A 82 -0.71 5.23 20.35
C PRO A 82 0.64 5.18 19.63
N HIS A 83 1.73 4.86 20.34
CA HIS A 83 3.07 4.70 19.75
C HIS A 83 3.09 3.52 18.79
N LEU A 84 2.57 2.36 19.21
CA LEU A 84 2.47 1.18 18.35
C LEU A 84 1.69 1.48 17.06
N ARG A 85 0.55 2.17 17.17
CA ARG A 85 -0.25 2.58 16.00
C ARG A 85 0.52 3.50 15.06
N SER A 86 1.37 4.38 15.60
CA SER A 86 2.25 5.25 14.82
C SER A 86 3.34 4.45 14.10
N LEU A 87 3.97 3.49 14.78
CA LEU A 87 4.97 2.60 14.19
C LEU A 87 4.37 1.78 13.04
N LEU A 88 3.20 1.18 13.24
CA LEU A 88 2.49 0.41 12.22
C LEU A 88 2.14 1.27 11.00
N ARG A 89 1.66 2.50 11.22
CA ARG A 89 1.39 3.44 10.12
C ARG A 89 2.66 3.83 9.38
N PHE A 90 3.73 4.13 10.11
CA PHE A 90 5.02 4.45 9.53
C PHE A 90 5.57 3.31 8.65
N LEU A 91 5.45 2.06 9.11
CA LEU A 91 5.81 0.88 8.32
C LEU A 91 4.94 0.70 7.08
N ASN A 92 3.65 1.04 7.16
CA ASN A 92 2.74 0.96 6.01
C ASN A 92 3.01 2.04 4.95
N ASP A 93 3.44 3.24 5.37
CA ASP A 93 3.57 4.39 4.49
C ASP A 93 5.01 4.63 3.99
N THR A 94 6.01 3.92 4.53
CA THR A 94 7.42 4.12 4.18
C THR A 94 7.80 3.53 2.81
N ASN A 95 8.63 4.26 2.07
CA ASN A 95 9.24 3.78 0.83
C ASN A 95 10.48 2.87 1.07
N LYS A 96 10.86 2.63 2.33
CA LYS A 96 12.00 1.78 2.69
C LYS A 96 11.62 0.77 3.78
N PRO A 97 10.81 -0.26 3.46
CA PRO A 97 10.22 -1.16 4.44
C PRO A 97 11.27 -1.95 5.23
N TYR A 98 12.31 -2.49 4.59
CA TYR A 98 13.35 -3.27 5.28
C TYR A 98 14.06 -2.47 6.37
N SER A 99 14.59 -1.28 6.05
CA SER A 99 15.27 -0.44 7.05
C SER A 99 14.33 0.12 8.12
N ALA A 100 13.06 0.36 7.75
CA ALA A 100 12.07 0.82 8.71
C ALA A 100 11.72 -0.31 9.69
N LEU A 101 11.58 -1.53 9.19
CA LEU A 101 11.33 -2.73 9.98
C LEU A 101 12.47 -2.98 10.97
N GLU A 102 13.73 -2.92 10.54
CA GLU A 102 14.89 -3.07 11.44
C GLU A 102 14.89 -2.09 12.61
N ASN A 103 14.47 -0.84 12.37
CA ASN A 103 14.34 0.16 13.43
C ASN A 103 13.16 -0.13 14.35
N VAL A 104 12.02 -0.49 13.78
CA VAL A 104 10.80 -0.77 14.53
C VAL A 104 10.90 -2.06 15.34
N MET A 105 11.69 -3.05 14.89
CA MET A 105 12.02 -4.26 15.65
C MET A 105 12.86 -3.97 16.92
N ARG A 106 13.43 -2.78 17.08
CA ARG A 106 14.10 -2.37 18.32
C ARG A 106 13.12 -1.84 19.37
N GLU A 107 11.88 -1.54 18.98
CA GLU A 107 10.85 -1.05 19.87
C GLU A 107 10.17 -2.24 20.58
N PRO A 108 10.25 -2.34 21.92
CA PRO A 108 9.75 -3.52 22.64
C PRO A 108 8.25 -3.75 22.43
N ILE A 109 7.47 -2.67 22.28
CA ILE A 109 6.02 -2.77 22.03
C ILE A 109 5.70 -3.39 20.67
N PHE A 110 6.56 -3.17 19.67
CA PHE A 110 6.37 -3.76 18.35
C PHE A 110 6.80 -5.22 18.33
N VAL A 111 7.85 -5.58 19.06
CA VAL A 111 8.26 -6.99 19.25
C VAL A 111 7.13 -7.78 19.92
N GLU A 112 6.57 -7.26 21.01
CA GLU A 112 5.43 -7.90 21.69
C GLU A 112 4.22 -8.08 20.76
N PHE A 113 3.91 -7.06 19.96
CA PHE A 113 2.86 -7.14 18.93
C PHE A 113 3.16 -8.19 17.87
N SER A 114 4.41 -8.28 17.40
CA SER A 114 4.83 -9.24 16.38
C SER A 114 4.75 -10.68 16.90
N ASP A 115 5.23 -10.92 18.12
CA ASP A 115 5.15 -12.23 18.77
C ASP A 115 3.70 -12.69 18.96
N GLU A 116 2.81 -11.78 19.34
CA GLU A 116 1.40 -12.11 19.51
C GLU A 116 0.69 -12.35 18.16
N CYS A 117 1.07 -11.64 17.10
CA CYS A 117 0.61 -11.94 15.74
C CYS A 117 1.09 -13.32 15.28
N LEU A 118 2.38 -13.62 15.45
CA LEU A 118 2.98 -14.90 15.04
C LEU A 118 2.33 -16.09 15.76
N LYS A 119 2.06 -15.99 17.07
CA LYS A 119 1.31 -17.04 17.79
C LYS A 119 -0.01 -17.40 17.12
N ILE A 120 -0.74 -16.41 16.60
CA ILE A 120 -2.03 -16.62 15.94
C ILE A 120 -1.83 -17.19 14.54
N VAL A 121 -0.84 -16.69 13.81
CA VAL A 121 -0.54 -17.17 12.45
C VAL A 121 -0.02 -18.60 12.46
N ASP A 122 0.99 -18.89 13.28
CA ASP A 122 1.63 -20.20 13.40
C ASP A 122 0.67 -21.27 13.96
N SER A 123 -0.33 -20.86 14.75
CA SER A 123 -1.37 -21.79 15.23
C SER A 123 -2.41 -22.16 14.17
N ASN A 124 -2.48 -21.43 13.05
CA ASN A 124 -3.49 -21.60 11.99
C ASN A 124 -2.89 -21.97 10.63
N LEU A 125 -1.56 -22.12 10.55
CA LEU A 125 -0.82 -22.62 9.39
C LEU A 125 -0.67 -24.15 9.48
#